data_AF-A0A953U2K5-F1
#
_entry.id   AF-A0A953U2K5-F1
#
_cell.length_a   1.000
_cell.length_b   1.000
_cell.length_c   1.000
_cell.angle_alpha   90.00
_cell.angle_beta   90.00
_cell.angle_gamma   90.00
#
_symmetry.space_group_name_H-M   'P 1'
#
loop_
_entity.id
_entity.type
_entity.pdbx_description
1 polymer ?
#
loop_
_entity_poly.entity_id
_entity_poly.type
_entity_poly.pdbx_seq_one_letter_code
_entity_poly.pdbx_strand_id
1 'polypeptide(L)'
;MKRVDFGVFAVSIAVLFSTGVWAAQGTPGPVGKVYSLQNKFGLSVSINTKEGRYTTTYKERSWLGPGIVSVLAKNHWYRSSDIKFPDATAFHPPQGKLILTGASSSSGTDRLGTYDSVSLTWKVPAVDVKLVTSFRLYRDVPYLVFGQEFPEGFKDYASGNWIVPSVVFPQFISARRARSDLYSWVSGGMFSHRFGYGTASSLEGTVDLLLLADNNYDTMLLSPFANYLVATQQSAPVASQDETDPAKAAINCGIEGLVDEIPVGYKHEHLLVAGTGIDRTFREWGQALLTKAGKQIPSKYEGDTMKYPVYWDDYGAYYREHGFKEEGYNSYEDIILGIAKEAKEHGLRIGAYQVQDSDQLLYDQGLFEPRKDLFPHGLAWLHEQLGAPLEAYICWLAPNGPYRKKYPYWESPKGSVLGASMGDV
;
A
#
# COMPACT_ATOMS: atom_id res chain seq x y z
N MET A 1 32.91 -31.69 36.07
CA MET A 1 33.10 -30.92 34.81
C MET A 1 32.17 -29.71 34.87
N LYS A 2 32.69 -28.54 34.49
CA LYS A 2 32.15 -27.20 34.80
C LYS A 2 30.78 -26.95 34.15
N ARG A 3 29.87 -26.31 34.90
CA ARG A 3 28.68 -25.61 34.37
C ARG A 3 29.15 -24.53 33.40
N VAL A 4 28.56 -24.52 32.21
CA VAL A 4 28.71 -23.44 31.23
C VAL A 4 27.44 -22.59 31.34
N ASP A 5 27.59 -21.37 31.82
CA ASP A 5 26.54 -20.36 31.86
C ASP A 5 26.24 -19.89 30.43
N PHE A 6 24.99 -20.00 30.00
CA PHE A 6 24.51 -19.34 28.78
C PHE A 6 24.21 -17.88 29.11
N GLY A 7 25.13 -17.00 28.73
CA GLY A 7 24.92 -15.55 28.75
C GLY A 7 23.84 -15.17 27.75
N VAL A 8 22.76 -14.55 28.25
CA VAL A 8 21.72 -13.91 27.45
C VAL A 8 22.33 -12.69 26.77
N PHE A 9 22.62 -12.78 25.47
CA PHE A 9 22.91 -11.61 24.65
C PHE A 9 21.59 -10.91 24.30
N ALA A 10 21.25 -9.90 25.09
CA ALA A 10 20.23 -8.93 24.71
C ALA A 10 20.79 -8.06 23.57
N VAL A 11 20.41 -8.37 22.33
CA VAL A 11 20.63 -7.47 21.20
C VAL A 11 19.59 -6.37 21.29
N SER A 12 19.97 -5.24 21.90
CA SER A 12 19.20 -4.00 21.82
C SER A 12 19.24 -3.49 20.38
N ILE A 13 18.20 -3.80 19.59
CA ILE A 13 17.94 -3.10 18.34
C ILE A 13 17.47 -1.70 18.74
N ALA A 14 18.42 -0.76 18.81
CA ALA A 14 18.10 0.65 18.84
C ALA A 14 17.52 1.02 17.47
N VAL A 15 16.19 1.00 17.35
CA VAL A 15 15.49 1.69 16.27
C VAL A 15 15.70 3.18 16.50
N LEU A 16 16.76 3.71 15.89
CA LEU A 16 16.94 5.15 15.73
C LEU A 16 15.79 5.65 14.85
N PHE A 17 14.69 6.04 15.48
CA PHE A 17 13.77 6.99 14.87
C PHE A 17 14.57 8.27 14.68
N SER A 18 15.14 8.45 13.49
CA SER A 18 15.56 9.77 13.06
C SER A 18 14.27 10.58 12.90
N THR A 19 13.89 11.30 13.94
CA THR A 19 13.00 12.45 13.86
C THR A 19 13.76 13.54 13.10
N GLY A 20 13.93 13.31 11.78
CA GLY A 20 14.37 14.36 10.88
C GLY A 20 13.34 15.46 10.98
N VAL A 21 13.75 16.59 11.56
CA VAL A 21 12.99 17.83 11.55
C VAL A 21 12.93 18.28 10.08
N TRP A 22 11.91 17.80 9.38
CA TRP A 22 11.55 18.18 8.03
C TRP A 22 10.75 19.47 8.06
N ALA A 23 11.39 20.54 8.49
CA ALA A 23 10.92 21.89 8.22
C ALA A 23 12.01 22.57 7.40
N ALA A 24 12.14 22.18 6.13
CA ALA A 24 12.65 23.14 5.16
C ALA A 24 11.67 24.31 5.24
N GLN A 25 12.12 25.44 5.80
CA GLN A 25 11.36 26.69 5.80
C GLN A 25 11.21 27.12 4.34
N GLY A 26 10.16 26.62 3.69
CA GLY A 26 9.84 26.98 2.31
C GLY A 26 9.57 28.46 2.22
N THR A 27 9.96 29.08 1.11
CA THR A 27 9.65 30.48 0.87
C THR A 27 8.13 30.59 0.72
N PRO A 28 7.45 31.40 1.57
CA PRO A 28 6.02 31.64 1.40
C PRO A 28 5.77 32.19 -0.01
N GLY A 29 4.84 31.56 -0.73
CA GLY A 29 4.46 31.94 -2.07
C GLY A 29 3.05 32.52 -2.10
N PRO A 30 2.74 33.39 -3.08
CA PRO A 30 1.39 33.92 -3.21
C PRO A 30 0.39 32.81 -3.56
N VAL A 31 -0.76 32.84 -2.90
CA VAL A 31 -1.97 32.14 -3.35
C VAL A 31 -2.46 32.81 -4.64
N GLY A 32 -2.91 32.01 -5.60
CA GLY A 32 -3.37 32.50 -6.92
C GLY A 32 -2.31 32.47 -8.03
N LYS A 33 -1.14 31.85 -7.77
CA LYS A 33 -0.06 31.62 -8.73
C LYS A 33 -0.08 30.18 -9.28
N VAL A 34 0.46 30.00 -10.49
CA VAL A 34 0.81 28.68 -11.02
C VAL A 34 2.25 28.34 -10.64
N TYR A 35 2.44 27.20 -9.98
CA TYR A 35 3.77 26.62 -9.72
C TYR A 35 4.03 25.53 -10.75
N SER A 36 5.27 25.40 -11.21
CA SER A 36 5.66 24.34 -12.15
C SER A 36 6.96 23.71 -11.68
N LEU A 37 6.98 22.38 -11.59
CA LEU A 37 8.17 21.59 -11.33
C LEU A 37 8.42 20.70 -12.55
N GLN A 38 9.65 20.63 -13.03
CA GLN A 38 10.05 19.75 -14.13
C GLN A 38 11.41 19.13 -13.84
N ASN A 39 11.61 17.87 -14.20
CA ASN A 39 12.91 17.20 -14.11
C ASN A 39 13.45 16.81 -15.49
N LYS A 40 14.72 16.36 -15.50
CA LYS A 40 15.44 15.98 -16.73
C LYS A 40 14.89 14.73 -17.43
N PHE A 41 13.99 13.99 -16.77
CA PHE A 41 13.36 12.79 -17.32
C PHE A 41 12.06 13.10 -18.07
N GLY A 42 11.66 14.37 -18.13
CA GLY A 42 10.41 14.79 -18.77
C GLY A 42 9.17 14.59 -17.91
N LEU A 43 9.33 14.26 -16.62
CA LEU A 43 8.25 14.29 -15.64
C LEU A 43 8.08 15.72 -15.13
N SER A 44 6.85 16.21 -15.10
CA SER A 44 6.54 17.54 -14.59
C SER A 44 5.20 17.60 -13.88
N VAL A 45 5.03 18.56 -12.98
CA VAL A 45 3.76 18.88 -12.34
C VAL A 45 3.53 20.39 -12.35
N SER A 46 2.36 20.80 -12.84
CA SER A 46 1.88 22.18 -12.83
C SER A 46 0.74 22.31 -11.82
N ILE A 47 0.80 23.29 -10.93
CA ILE A 47 -0.10 23.45 -9.78
C ILE A 47 -0.73 24.83 -9.86
N ASN A 48 -2.00 24.88 -10.24
CA ASN A 48 -2.77 26.11 -10.31
C ASN A 48 -3.50 26.34 -8.98
N THR A 49 -2.90 27.17 -8.12
CA THR A 49 -3.46 27.46 -6.79
C THR A 49 -4.74 28.29 -6.83
N LYS A 50 -5.00 29.02 -7.92
CA LYS A 50 -6.26 29.77 -8.11
C LYS A 50 -7.44 28.81 -8.35
N GLU A 51 -7.20 27.80 -9.18
CA GLU A 51 -8.21 26.79 -9.52
C GLU A 51 -8.26 25.65 -8.51
N GLY A 52 -7.24 25.49 -7.67
CA GLY A 52 -7.10 24.35 -6.77
C GLY A 52 -6.89 23.03 -7.52
N ARG A 53 -6.20 23.09 -8.66
CA ARG A 53 -5.93 21.96 -9.56
C ARG A 53 -4.45 21.76 -9.76
N TYR A 54 -4.06 20.54 -10.09
CA TYR A 54 -2.73 20.24 -10.61
C TYR A 54 -2.79 19.35 -11.85
N THR A 55 -1.74 19.33 -12.65
CA THR A 55 -1.63 18.43 -13.81
C THR A 55 -0.24 17.83 -13.78
N THR A 56 -0.17 16.51 -13.83
CA THR A 56 1.10 15.80 -13.99
C THR A 56 1.25 15.39 -15.44
N THR A 57 2.44 15.61 -16.01
CA THR A 57 2.75 15.19 -17.38
C THR A 57 4.04 14.40 -17.43
N TYR A 58 4.11 13.47 -18.37
CA TYR A 58 5.33 12.77 -18.74
C TYR A 58 5.55 12.93 -20.24
N LYS A 59 6.71 13.48 -20.62
CA LYS A 59 7.04 13.92 -21.98
C LYS A 59 5.93 14.79 -22.58
N GLU A 60 5.54 15.82 -21.81
CA GLU A 60 4.53 16.83 -22.17
C GLU A 60 3.09 16.30 -22.34
N ARG A 61 2.85 15.00 -22.15
CA ARG A 61 1.52 14.39 -22.23
C ARG A 61 0.93 14.26 -20.84
N SER A 62 -0.36 14.56 -20.69
CA SER A 62 -1.13 14.21 -19.48
C SER A 62 -1.63 12.78 -19.60
N TRP A 63 -1.29 11.94 -18.62
CA TRP A 63 -1.66 10.51 -18.59
C TRP A 63 -2.85 10.24 -17.66
N LEU A 64 -2.93 10.99 -16.56
CA LEU A 64 -3.91 10.78 -15.49
C LEU A 64 -5.04 11.84 -15.51
N GLY A 65 -4.92 12.89 -16.32
CA GLY A 65 -5.85 14.02 -16.32
C GLY A 65 -5.55 15.07 -15.23
N PRO A 66 -6.42 16.07 -15.05
CA PRO A 66 -6.27 17.05 -13.98
C PRO A 66 -6.51 16.42 -12.61
N GLY A 67 -5.71 16.80 -11.64
CA GLY A 67 -5.83 16.37 -10.26
C GLY A 67 -6.34 17.45 -9.30
N ILE A 68 -6.92 16.99 -8.20
CA ILE A 68 -7.54 17.80 -7.15
C ILE A 68 -7.27 17.18 -5.77
N VAL A 69 -7.76 17.83 -4.71
CA VAL A 69 -7.79 17.32 -3.34
C VAL A 69 -9.25 17.20 -2.91
N SER A 70 -9.62 16.07 -2.30
CA SER A 70 -10.96 15.88 -1.71
C SER A 70 -10.84 15.40 -0.27
N VAL A 71 -11.73 15.91 0.58
CA VAL A 71 -11.80 15.55 2.00
C VAL A 71 -13.25 15.31 2.41
N LEU A 72 -13.52 14.18 3.02
CA LEU A 72 -14.77 13.90 3.70
C LEU A 72 -14.69 14.43 5.14
N ALA A 73 -15.66 15.26 5.53
CA ALA A 73 -15.80 15.72 6.90
C ALA A 73 -17.28 15.92 7.23
N LYS A 74 -17.74 15.40 8.38
CA LYS A 74 -19.16 15.48 8.79
C LYS A 74 -20.12 15.01 7.69
N ASN A 75 -19.81 13.89 7.05
CA ASN A 75 -20.57 13.31 5.93
C ASN A 75 -20.68 14.22 4.69
N HIS A 76 -19.81 15.23 4.57
CA HIS A 76 -19.77 16.12 3.43
C HIS A 76 -18.41 16.16 2.75
N TRP A 77 -18.43 16.18 1.41
CA TRP A 77 -17.23 16.27 0.60
C TRP A 77 -16.83 17.72 0.33
N TYR A 78 -15.59 18.02 0.71
CA TYR A 78 -14.90 19.29 0.46
C TYR A 78 -13.83 19.09 -0.60
N ARG A 79 -13.87 19.88 -1.67
CA ARG A 79 -12.97 19.72 -2.82
C ARG A 79 -12.16 20.98 -3.09
N SER A 80 -10.91 20.85 -3.54
CA SER A 80 -10.07 22.00 -3.91
C SER A 80 -10.56 22.73 -5.17
N SER A 81 -11.25 22.00 -6.05
CA SER A 81 -11.82 22.49 -7.30
C SER A 81 -13.18 21.86 -7.57
N ASP A 82 -14.00 22.55 -8.35
CA ASP A 82 -15.18 21.94 -8.96
C ASP A 82 -14.77 20.79 -9.88
N ILE A 83 -15.50 19.69 -9.81
CA ILE A 83 -15.35 18.59 -10.76
C ILE A 83 -16.37 18.80 -11.87
N LYS A 84 -15.89 18.98 -13.10
CA LYS A 84 -16.70 18.85 -14.30
C LYS A 84 -16.28 17.56 -14.96
N PHE A 85 -17.04 16.48 -14.75
CA PHE A 85 -16.83 15.25 -15.49
C PHE A 85 -17.28 15.48 -16.93
N PRO A 86 -16.41 15.30 -17.93
CA PRO A 86 -16.73 15.62 -19.32
C PRO A 86 -17.96 14.88 -19.86
N ASP A 87 -18.24 13.69 -19.31
CA ASP A 87 -19.26 12.76 -19.80
C ASP A 87 -20.47 12.58 -18.84
N ALA A 88 -20.53 13.31 -17.72
CA ALA A 88 -21.61 13.17 -16.74
C ALA A 88 -22.84 14.00 -17.12
N THR A 89 -24.01 13.37 -17.13
CA THR A 89 -25.31 14.03 -17.41
C THR A 89 -25.83 14.84 -16.22
N ALA A 90 -25.30 14.61 -15.01
CA ALA A 90 -25.68 15.31 -13.78
C ALA A 90 -24.48 15.98 -13.10
N PHE A 91 -24.57 17.29 -12.90
CA PHE A 91 -23.64 18.09 -12.10
C PHE A 91 -24.05 18.00 -10.62
N HIS A 92 -23.26 17.32 -9.81
CA HIS A 92 -23.37 17.46 -8.35
C HIS A 92 -22.40 18.56 -7.93
N PRO A 93 -22.88 19.75 -7.53
CA PRO A 93 -21.98 20.75 -6.98
C PRO A 93 -21.26 20.15 -5.77
N PRO A 94 -19.98 20.50 -5.56
CA PRO A 94 -19.29 20.10 -4.34
C PRO A 94 -20.11 20.57 -3.13
N GLN A 95 -20.34 19.68 -2.16
CA GLN A 95 -21.07 20.02 -0.93
C GLN A 95 -20.32 21.11 -0.14
N GLY A 96 -19.00 21.24 -0.33
CA GLY A 96 -18.21 22.40 0.06
C GLY A 96 -16.88 22.52 -0.69
N LYS A 97 -16.20 23.67 -0.53
CA LYS A 97 -14.87 23.93 -1.12
C LYS A 97 -13.79 23.92 -0.03
N LEU A 98 -12.64 23.32 -0.31
CA LEU A 98 -11.44 23.46 0.52
C LEU A 98 -10.91 24.89 0.38
N ILE A 99 -10.51 25.49 1.51
CA ILE A 99 -9.96 26.85 1.51
C ILE A 99 -8.44 26.74 1.47
N LEU A 100 -7.82 27.19 0.38
CA LEU A 100 -6.37 27.31 0.31
C LEU A 100 -5.91 28.49 1.17
N THR A 101 -5.18 28.20 2.25
CA THR A 101 -4.72 29.20 3.22
C THR A 101 -3.23 29.51 3.10
N GLY A 102 -2.46 28.63 2.45
CA GLY A 102 -1.04 28.83 2.24
C GLY A 102 -0.51 28.04 1.04
N ALA A 103 0.51 28.58 0.40
CA ALA A 103 1.32 27.91 -0.60
C ALA A 103 2.79 28.24 -0.33
N SER A 104 3.68 27.27 -0.49
CA SER A 104 5.12 27.48 -0.37
C SER A 104 5.86 26.60 -1.37
N SER A 105 7.04 27.06 -1.78
CA SER A 105 7.98 26.26 -2.56
C SER A 105 9.29 26.12 -1.80
N SER A 106 9.89 24.95 -1.88
CA SER A 106 11.19 24.68 -1.26
C SER A 106 11.99 23.69 -2.10
N SER A 107 13.28 23.55 -1.78
CA SER A 107 14.12 22.48 -2.31
C SER A 107 14.78 21.76 -1.14
N GLY A 108 15.20 20.52 -1.35
CA GLY A 108 15.91 19.76 -0.32
C GLY A 108 16.46 18.45 -0.85
N THR A 109 16.92 17.61 0.06
CA THR A 109 17.54 16.32 -0.26
C THR A 109 17.12 15.28 0.77
N ASP A 110 16.79 14.08 0.29
CA ASP A 110 16.63 12.89 1.13
C ASP A 110 17.29 11.66 0.52
N ARG A 111 16.95 10.47 1.02
CA ARG A 111 17.51 9.19 0.55
C ARG A 111 17.25 8.96 -0.94
N LEU A 112 16.17 9.50 -1.52
CA LEU A 112 15.89 9.40 -2.95
C LEU A 112 16.68 10.42 -3.79
N GLY A 113 17.27 11.43 -3.16
CA GLY A 113 18.10 12.43 -3.80
C GLY A 113 17.58 13.87 -3.61
N THR A 114 18.07 14.77 -4.46
CA THR A 114 17.70 16.19 -4.42
C THR A 114 16.37 16.41 -5.15
N TYR A 115 15.49 17.21 -4.55
CA TYR A 115 14.17 17.50 -5.09
C TYR A 115 13.82 18.99 -4.97
N ASP A 116 12.88 19.40 -5.83
CA ASP A 116 12.12 20.63 -5.70
C ASP A 116 10.70 20.29 -5.24
N SER A 117 10.07 21.18 -4.48
CA SER A 117 8.78 20.92 -3.88
C SER A 117 7.86 22.12 -3.83
N VAL A 118 6.56 21.82 -3.84
CA VAL A 118 5.49 22.78 -3.57
C VAL A 118 4.57 22.16 -2.52
N SER A 119 4.23 22.93 -1.48
CA SER A 119 3.29 22.53 -0.45
C SER A 119 2.12 23.49 -0.39
N LEU A 120 0.92 22.96 -0.23
CA LEU A 120 -0.34 23.68 -0.15
C LEU A 120 -1.02 23.36 1.19
N THR A 121 -1.46 24.39 1.90
CA THR A 121 -2.17 24.25 3.17
C THR A 121 -3.65 24.53 2.98
N TRP A 122 -4.48 23.52 3.18
CA TRP A 122 -5.92 23.56 3.03
C TRP A 122 -6.58 23.62 4.40
N LYS A 123 -7.59 24.47 4.55
CA LYS A 123 -8.53 24.44 5.68
C LYS A 123 -9.81 23.74 5.24
N VAL A 124 -10.27 22.79 6.06
CA VAL A 124 -11.54 22.07 5.88
C VAL A 124 -12.63 22.84 6.66
N PRO A 125 -13.55 23.57 5.99
CA PRO A 125 -14.44 24.51 6.67
C PRO A 125 -15.34 23.92 7.76
N ALA A 126 -15.81 22.67 7.60
CA ALA A 126 -16.75 22.04 8.54
C ALA A 126 -16.17 21.74 9.93
N VAL A 127 -14.85 21.52 10.00
CA VAL A 127 -14.16 21.00 11.19
C VAL A 127 -12.99 21.89 11.63
N ASP A 128 -12.68 22.94 10.86
CA ASP A 128 -11.54 23.84 11.10
C ASP A 128 -10.18 23.14 11.23
N VAL A 129 -9.99 22.03 10.52
CA VAL A 129 -8.74 21.26 10.49
C VAL A 129 -7.91 21.69 9.28
N LYS A 130 -6.58 21.72 9.45
CA LYS A 130 -5.64 21.93 8.35
C LYS A 130 -5.10 20.61 7.80
N LEU A 131 -5.08 20.51 6.49
CA LEU A 131 -4.42 19.46 5.70
C LEU A 131 -3.31 20.11 4.88
N VAL A 132 -2.12 19.52 4.88
CA VAL A 132 -1.04 19.93 3.98
C VAL A 132 -0.86 18.89 2.89
N THR A 133 -0.92 19.31 1.63
CA THR A 133 -0.58 18.46 0.48
C THR A 133 0.70 18.96 -0.15
N SER A 134 1.62 18.07 -0.52
CA SER A 134 2.89 18.42 -1.14
C SER A 134 3.18 17.64 -2.41
N PHE A 135 3.96 18.25 -3.28
CA PHE A 135 4.50 17.67 -4.50
C PHE A 135 6.02 17.76 -4.38
N ARG A 136 6.74 16.63 -4.42
CA ARG A 136 8.20 16.57 -4.38
C ARG A 136 8.71 15.91 -5.65
N LEU A 137 9.29 16.70 -6.55
CA LEU A 137 9.82 16.23 -7.83
C LEU A 137 11.35 16.13 -7.73
N TYR A 138 11.87 14.92 -7.95
CA TYR A 138 13.29 14.66 -7.85
C TYR A 138 14.02 15.03 -9.13
N ARG A 139 15.21 15.62 -8.97
CA ARG A 139 16.03 16.14 -10.09
C ARG A 139 16.76 15.03 -10.83
N ASP A 140 17.27 14.05 -10.08
CA ASP A 140 18.21 13.04 -10.58
C ASP A 140 17.63 11.65 -10.76
N VAL A 141 16.36 11.48 -10.41
CA VAL A 141 15.57 10.26 -10.60
C VAL A 141 14.16 10.62 -11.10
N PRO A 142 13.46 9.75 -11.83
CA PRO A 142 12.18 10.10 -12.46
C PRO A 142 10.99 9.96 -11.50
N TYR A 143 11.13 10.49 -10.27
CA TYR A 143 10.17 10.32 -9.19
C TYR A 143 9.42 11.61 -8.90
N LEU A 144 8.11 11.51 -8.71
CA LEU A 144 7.26 12.53 -8.12
C LEU A 144 6.55 11.92 -6.92
N VAL A 145 6.79 12.46 -5.73
CA VAL A 145 6.12 12.05 -4.50
C VAL A 145 5.01 13.04 -4.18
N PHE A 146 3.80 12.53 -3.97
CA PHE A 146 2.67 13.25 -3.43
C PHE A 146 2.60 13.00 -1.93
N GLY A 147 2.70 14.04 -1.11
CA GLY A 147 2.64 13.93 0.35
C GLY A 147 1.34 14.51 0.92
N GLN A 148 0.81 13.88 1.96
CA GLN A 148 -0.24 14.39 2.83
C GLN A 148 0.33 14.50 4.25
N GLU A 149 0.07 15.60 4.92
CA GLU A 149 0.43 15.81 6.33
C GLU A 149 -0.75 16.39 7.10
N PHE A 150 -0.92 15.91 8.33
CA PHE A 150 -2.01 16.25 9.23
C PHE A 150 -1.44 16.90 10.49
N PRO A 151 -1.06 18.20 10.46
CA PRO A 151 -0.36 18.85 11.56
C PRO A 151 -1.16 18.87 12.87
N GLU A 152 -2.49 18.82 12.77
CA GLU A 152 -3.42 18.92 13.89
C GLU A 152 -4.17 17.59 14.13
N GLY A 153 -3.82 16.53 13.40
CA GLY A 153 -4.59 15.29 13.34
C GLY A 153 -5.93 15.48 12.63
N PHE A 154 -6.76 14.44 12.61
CA PHE A 154 -8.11 14.51 12.02
C PHE A 154 -9.02 13.44 12.63
N LYS A 155 -10.15 13.83 13.22
CA LYS A 155 -11.14 12.91 13.82
C LYS A 155 -12.46 12.96 13.05
N ASP A 156 -13.27 11.91 13.22
CA ASP A 156 -14.65 11.82 12.72
C ASP A 156 -14.75 12.02 11.19
N TYR A 157 -13.78 11.45 10.48
CA TYR A 157 -13.66 11.60 9.03
C TYR A 157 -13.85 10.27 8.29
N ALA A 158 -13.96 9.14 8.99
CA ALA A 158 -14.26 7.83 8.39
C ALA A 158 -15.47 7.89 7.44
N SER A 159 -15.34 7.27 6.28
CA SER A 159 -16.41 7.15 5.29
C SER A 159 -17.38 6.00 5.60
N GLY A 160 -16.99 5.15 6.57
CA GLY A 160 -17.69 3.91 6.90
C GLY A 160 -17.49 2.81 5.85
N ASN A 161 -16.60 3.02 4.88
CA ASN A 161 -16.32 2.05 3.83
C ASN A 161 -14.80 2.01 3.54
N TRP A 162 -14.15 0.88 3.80
CA TRP A 162 -12.69 0.72 3.69
C TRP A 162 -12.15 1.09 2.31
N ILE A 163 -12.92 0.80 1.25
CA ILE A 163 -12.54 1.17 -0.11
C ILE A 163 -12.61 2.68 -0.37
N VAL A 164 -13.38 3.44 0.39
CA VAL A 164 -13.62 4.87 0.12
C VAL A 164 -12.70 5.74 0.98
N PRO A 165 -11.56 6.23 0.45
CA PRO A 165 -10.66 7.07 1.23
C PRO A 165 -11.35 8.34 1.67
N SER A 166 -11.19 8.73 2.93
CA SER A 166 -11.80 9.97 3.43
C SER A 166 -10.94 11.22 3.21
N VAL A 167 -9.65 11.04 2.92
CA VAL A 167 -8.76 12.13 2.53
C VAL A 167 -8.05 11.71 1.25
N VAL A 168 -8.48 12.27 0.12
CA VAL A 168 -8.09 11.83 -1.22
C VAL A 168 -7.03 12.77 -1.80
N PHE A 169 -5.78 12.31 -1.80
CA PHE A 169 -4.66 12.92 -2.50
C PHE A 169 -3.49 11.93 -2.68
N PRO A 170 -2.95 11.76 -3.89
CA PRO A 170 -3.38 12.41 -5.13
C PRO A 170 -4.75 11.90 -5.60
N GLN A 171 -5.53 12.80 -6.21
CA GLN A 171 -6.76 12.45 -6.91
C GLN A 171 -6.64 12.91 -8.36
N PHE A 172 -6.94 12.04 -9.32
CA PHE A 172 -6.88 12.36 -10.74
C PHE A 172 -8.23 12.14 -11.42
N ILE A 173 -8.74 13.16 -12.08
CA ILE A 173 -9.99 13.10 -12.83
C ILE A 173 -9.69 12.59 -14.24
N SER A 174 -9.89 11.29 -14.47
CA SER A 174 -9.60 10.65 -15.74
C SER A 174 -10.78 10.76 -16.69
N ALA A 175 -10.61 11.41 -17.84
CA ALA A 175 -11.65 11.39 -18.87
C ALA A 175 -11.62 10.05 -19.63
N ARG A 176 -12.80 9.46 -19.90
CA ARG A 176 -12.96 8.13 -20.54
C ARG A 176 -12.31 7.99 -21.92
N ARG A 177 -11.77 9.07 -22.49
CA ARG A 177 -11.18 9.15 -23.84
C ARG A 177 -9.89 9.96 -23.94
N ALA A 178 -9.31 10.42 -22.82
CA ALA A 178 -8.11 11.28 -22.91
C ALA A 178 -6.89 10.56 -23.51
N ARG A 179 -6.77 9.24 -23.28
CA ARG A 179 -5.65 8.40 -23.73
C ARG A 179 -6.08 6.95 -23.96
N SER A 180 -6.85 6.70 -25.01
CA SER A 180 -7.30 5.33 -25.39
C SER A 180 -6.17 4.44 -25.92
N ASP A 181 -4.96 4.99 -26.08
CA ASP A 181 -3.73 4.34 -26.50
C ASP A 181 -2.94 3.70 -25.35
N LEU A 182 -3.47 3.74 -24.12
CA LEU A 182 -2.83 3.17 -22.94
C LEU A 182 -3.17 1.70 -22.74
N TYR A 183 -2.17 0.98 -22.25
CA TYR A 183 -2.27 -0.31 -21.60
C TYR A 183 -2.23 -0.08 -20.10
N SER A 184 -3.15 -0.69 -19.38
CA SER A 184 -3.20 -0.61 -17.92
C SER A 184 -2.97 -1.97 -17.29
N TRP A 185 -2.20 -2.00 -16.21
CA TRP A 185 -2.06 -3.15 -15.35
C TRP A 185 -2.28 -2.74 -13.91
N VAL A 186 -3.06 -3.56 -13.20
CA VAL A 186 -3.35 -3.37 -11.78
C VAL A 186 -3.10 -4.67 -11.00
N SER A 187 -2.57 -4.49 -9.79
CA SER A 187 -2.66 -5.49 -8.74
C SER A 187 -4.05 -5.41 -8.11
N GLY A 188 -4.85 -6.46 -8.25
CA GLY A 188 -6.11 -6.67 -7.53
C GLY A 188 -5.88 -7.59 -6.34
N GLY A 189 -5.02 -7.15 -5.41
CA GLY A 189 -4.51 -7.96 -4.31
C GLY A 189 -3.59 -9.10 -4.76
N MET A 190 -3.33 -10.05 -3.84
CA MET A 190 -2.49 -11.24 -4.11
C MET A 190 -3.09 -12.23 -5.11
N PHE A 191 -4.37 -12.09 -5.48
CA PHE A 191 -5.14 -13.15 -6.17
C PHE A 191 -5.62 -12.78 -7.57
N SER A 192 -5.54 -11.50 -7.97
CA SER A 192 -5.97 -11.11 -9.31
C SER A 192 -5.07 -10.04 -9.91
N HIS A 193 -4.55 -10.32 -11.09
CA HIS A 193 -3.86 -9.32 -11.91
C HIS A 193 -4.72 -9.08 -13.14
N ARG A 194 -5.08 -7.83 -13.40
CA ARG A 194 -5.86 -7.48 -14.59
C ARG A 194 -4.98 -6.68 -15.54
N PHE A 195 -4.73 -7.24 -16.71
CA PHE A 195 -4.31 -6.48 -17.88
C PHE A 195 -5.56 -6.00 -18.61
N GLY A 196 -5.72 -4.68 -18.71
CA GLY A 196 -6.83 -4.06 -19.41
C GLY A 196 -6.33 -3.13 -20.51
N TYR A 197 -6.93 -3.25 -21.70
CA TYR A 197 -6.81 -2.21 -22.72
C TYR A 197 -7.65 -1.00 -22.28
N GLY A 198 -7.07 0.20 -22.29
CA GLY A 198 -7.79 1.43 -21.97
C GLY A 198 -7.04 2.39 -21.07
N THR A 199 -7.71 3.50 -20.75
CA THR A 199 -7.14 4.57 -19.92
C THR A 199 -7.26 4.24 -18.44
N ALA A 200 -6.66 5.04 -17.54
CA ALA A 200 -6.87 4.91 -16.10
C ALA A 200 -8.37 4.88 -15.70
N SER A 201 -9.26 5.46 -16.51
CA SER A 201 -10.72 5.46 -16.29
C SER A 201 -11.43 4.11 -16.50
N SER A 202 -10.80 3.12 -17.15
CA SER A 202 -11.40 1.80 -17.42
C SER A 202 -11.12 0.79 -16.32
N LEU A 203 -10.42 1.21 -15.27
CA LEU A 203 -10.08 0.38 -14.14
C LEU A 203 -11.26 0.37 -13.16
N GLU A 204 -11.61 -0.79 -12.63
CA GLU A 204 -12.65 -0.95 -11.61
C GLU A 204 -12.05 -1.56 -10.33
N GLY A 205 -12.42 -1.01 -9.17
CA GLY A 205 -12.05 -1.53 -7.85
C GLY A 205 -10.84 -0.88 -7.18
N THR A 206 -10.34 -1.55 -6.13
CA THR A 206 -9.10 -1.21 -5.42
C THR A 206 -7.87 -1.60 -6.26
N VAL A 207 -6.85 -0.77 -6.21
CA VAL A 207 -5.63 -0.88 -7.00
C VAL A 207 -4.43 -0.62 -6.10
N ASP A 208 -3.57 -1.62 -5.86
CA ASP A 208 -2.37 -1.41 -5.02
C ASP A 208 -1.25 -0.70 -5.80
N LEU A 209 -1.14 -1.06 -7.08
CA LEU A 209 -0.15 -0.55 -8.02
C LEU A 209 -0.84 -0.34 -9.36
N LEU A 210 -0.76 0.88 -9.89
CA LEU A 210 -1.25 1.23 -11.22
C LEU A 210 -0.07 1.39 -12.16
N LEU A 211 0.03 0.52 -13.16
CA LEU A 211 0.89 0.71 -14.32
C LEU A 211 0.06 1.22 -15.49
N LEU A 212 0.58 2.24 -16.16
CA LEU A 212 0.13 2.69 -17.47
C LEU A 212 1.30 2.64 -18.45
N ALA A 213 1.10 2.13 -19.66
CA ALA A 213 2.09 2.19 -20.73
C ALA A 213 1.44 2.57 -22.06
N ASP A 214 2.17 3.20 -22.98
CA ASP A 214 1.70 3.45 -24.35
C ASP A 214 2.43 2.56 -25.38
N ASN A 215 2.06 2.69 -26.66
CA ASN A 215 2.68 1.94 -27.76
C ASN A 215 4.18 2.27 -27.99
N ASN A 216 4.70 3.35 -27.39
CA ASN A 216 6.13 3.69 -27.43
C ASN A 216 6.88 3.12 -26.22
N TYR A 217 6.22 2.30 -25.40
CA TYR A 217 6.71 1.80 -24.11
C TYR A 217 7.01 2.91 -23.10
N ASP A 218 6.52 4.13 -23.32
CA ASP A 218 6.51 5.11 -22.24
C ASP A 218 5.60 4.56 -21.14
N THR A 219 6.09 4.59 -19.91
CA THR A 219 5.48 3.88 -18.79
C THR A 219 5.39 4.81 -17.58
N MET A 220 4.31 4.68 -16.84
CA MET A 220 4.04 5.39 -15.59
C MET A 220 3.54 4.40 -14.55
N LEU A 221 4.09 4.46 -13.33
CA LEU A 221 3.70 3.67 -12.17
C LEU A 221 3.24 4.57 -11.04
N LEU A 222 2.04 4.34 -10.50
CA LEU A 222 1.50 5.03 -9.33
C LEU A 222 1.23 4.01 -8.22
N SER A 223 1.76 4.26 -7.02
CA SER A 223 1.56 3.40 -5.85
C SER A 223 1.57 4.17 -4.54
N PRO A 224 1.04 3.59 -3.45
CA PRO A 224 1.40 4.00 -2.10
C PRO A 224 2.91 3.99 -1.89
N PHE A 225 3.38 4.91 -1.06
CA PHE A 225 4.79 5.07 -0.73
C PHE A 225 5.06 5.11 0.78
N ALA A 226 4.02 5.19 1.61
CA ALA A 226 4.10 5.10 3.07
C ALA A 226 2.81 4.48 3.62
N ASN A 227 2.86 3.92 4.84
CA ASN A 227 1.71 3.39 5.57
C ASN A 227 0.86 2.40 4.75
N TYR A 228 1.53 1.46 4.09
CA TYR A 228 0.94 0.56 3.10
C TYR A 228 -0.32 -0.19 3.58
N LEU A 229 -0.41 -0.49 4.88
CA LEU A 229 -1.54 -1.23 5.46
C LEU A 229 -2.85 -0.43 5.47
N VAL A 230 -2.77 0.90 5.46
CA VAL A 230 -3.94 1.80 5.48
C VAL A 230 -4.03 2.65 4.21
N ALA A 231 -3.17 2.36 3.23
CA ALA A 231 -3.17 3.06 1.95
C ALA A 231 -4.24 2.45 1.04
N THR A 232 -5.08 3.28 0.46
CA THR A 232 -6.06 2.86 -0.54
C THR A 232 -5.86 3.64 -1.82
N GLN A 233 -5.98 2.94 -2.94
CA GLN A 233 -6.02 3.54 -4.26
C GLN A 233 -7.13 2.85 -5.07
N GLN A 234 -7.96 3.65 -5.74
CA GLN A 234 -9.22 3.22 -6.32
C GLN A 234 -9.45 3.91 -7.66
N SER A 235 -10.05 3.24 -8.62
CA SER A 235 -10.34 3.80 -9.95
C SER A 235 -11.82 3.94 -10.29
N ALA A 236 -12.70 3.30 -9.51
CA ALA A 236 -14.15 3.41 -9.61
C ALA A 236 -14.67 4.56 -8.73
N PRO A 237 -15.83 5.16 -9.06
CA PRO A 237 -16.25 6.42 -8.45
C PRO A 237 -16.61 6.20 -6.98
N VAL A 238 -15.78 6.68 -6.06
CA VAL A 238 -16.20 6.75 -4.66
C VAL A 238 -15.58 7.95 -3.93
N ALA A 239 -15.65 9.13 -4.57
CA ALA A 239 -15.57 10.38 -3.80
C ALA A 239 -16.97 10.82 -3.30
N SER A 240 -17.95 9.91 -3.25
CA SER A 240 -19.17 9.96 -2.42
C SER A 240 -19.87 8.59 -2.39
N GLN A 241 -20.62 8.29 -1.31
CA GLN A 241 -21.45 7.07 -1.19
C GLN A 241 -22.54 6.97 -2.28
N ASP A 242 -22.82 8.07 -2.99
CA ASP A 242 -23.89 8.18 -4.00
C ASP A 242 -23.39 8.23 -5.45
N GLU A 243 -22.07 8.25 -5.69
CA GLU A 243 -21.49 8.38 -7.03
C GLU A 243 -21.35 7.00 -7.71
N THR A 244 -22.44 6.45 -8.26
CA THR A 244 -22.41 5.17 -9.02
C THR A 244 -22.27 5.36 -10.53
N ASP A 245 -22.09 6.59 -11.00
CA ASP A 245 -22.04 6.89 -12.44
C ASP A 245 -20.67 6.53 -13.04
N PRO A 246 -20.58 5.52 -13.93
CA PRO A 246 -19.35 5.14 -14.59
C PRO A 246 -18.68 6.32 -15.33
N ALA A 247 -19.44 7.31 -15.83
CA ALA A 247 -18.90 8.49 -16.51
C ALA A 247 -18.05 9.41 -15.61
N LYS A 248 -18.04 9.17 -14.29
CA LYS A 248 -17.33 9.96 -13.27
C LYS A 248 -16.04 9.28 -12.75
N ALA A 249 -15.31 8.61 -13.63
CA ALA A 249 -14.10 7.88 -13.25
C ALA A 249 -12.98 8.80 -12.74
N ALA A 250 -12.38 8.43 -11.61
CA ALA A 250 -11.23 9.12 -11.04
C ALA A 250 -10.30 8.10 -10.40
N ILE A 251 -8.99 8.37 -10.43
CA ILE A 251 -8.02 7.64 -9.61
C ILE A 251 -7.94 8.36 -8.27
N ASN A 252 -8.46 7.73 -7.23
CA ASN A 252 -8.55 8.24 -5.87
C ASN A 252 -7.51 7.52 -5.02
N CYS A 253 -6.55 8.25 -4.48
CA CYS A 253 -5.52 7.70 -3.59
C CYS A 253 -5.64 8.35 -2.22
N GLY A 254 -5.40 7.62 -1.14
CA GLY A 254 -5.48 8.18 0.21
C GLY A 254 -5.39 7.15 1.32
N ILE A 255 -5.86 7.56 2.49
CA ILE A 255 -5.99 6.69 3.67
C ILE A 255 -7.36 6.01 3.61
N GLU A 256 -7.42 4.71 3.88
CA GLU A 256 -8.65 3.92 3.85
C GLU A 256 -9.78 4.49 4.73
N GLY A 257 -11.02 4.21 4.34
CA GLY A 257 -12.20 4.87 4.87
C GLY A 257 -12.71 4.40 6.22
N LEU A 258 -12.12 3.34 6.79
CA LEU A 258 -12.44 2.85 8.15
C LEU A 258 -11.59 3.49 9.24
N VAL A 259 -10.59 4.30 8.89
CA VAL A 259 -9.78 4.98 9.90
C VAL A 259 -10.59 6.15 10.47
N ASP A 260 -10.96 6.02 11.75
CA ASP A 260 -11.74 7.03 12.48
C ASP A 260 -10.92 8.26 12.91
N GLU A 261 -9.62 8.06 13.17
CA GLU A 261 -8.71 9.11 13.66
C GLU A 261 -7.33 9.05 12.97
N ILE A 262 -6.89 10.18 12.41
CA ILE A 262 -5.52 10.44 11.97
C ILE A 262 -4.76 11.11 13.12
N PRO A 263 -3.65 10.54 13.59
CA PRO A 263 -2.83 11.15 14.62
C PRO A 263 -2.25 12.51 14.22
N VAL A 264 -2.01 13.35 15.23
CA VAL A 264 -1.26 14.60 15.07
C VAL A 264 0.12 14.33 14.47
N GLY A 265 0.47 15.07 13.41
CA GLY A 265 1.75 14.94 12.72
C GLY A 265 1.86 13.72 11.81
N TYR A 266 0.78 12.96 11.60
CA TYR A 266 0.78 11.84 10.66
C TYR A 266 1.08 12.32 9.24
N LYS A 267 1.81 11.48 8.49
CA LYS A 267 2.21 11.75 7.11
C LYS A 267 1.93 10.52 6.26
N HIS A 268 1.37 10.73 5.09
CA HIS A 268 1.11 9.69 4.11
C HIS A 268 1.62 10.10 2.73
N GLU A 269 2.04 9.15 1.92
CA GLU A 269 2.71 9.45 0.66
C GLU A 269 2.33 8.46 -0.44
N HIS A 270 2.22 8.97 -1.66
CA HIS A 270 2.15 8.19 -2.89
C HIS A 270 3.32 8.55 -3.80
N LEU A 271 3.78 7.57 -4.56
CA LEU A 271 4.90 7.70 -5.50
C LEU A 271 4.39 7.52 -6.93
N LEU A 272 4.80 8.44 -7.80
CA LEU A 272 4.69 8.32 -9.23
C LEU A 272 6.09 8.18 -9.84
N VAL A 273 6.31 7.13 -10.61
CA VAL A 273 7.54 6.88 -11.37
C VAL A 273 7.20 6.88 -12.85
N ALA A 274 8.01 7.54 -13.66
CA ALA A 274 7.85 7.52 -15.11
C ALA A 274 9.14 7.10 -15.81
N GLY A 275 9.02 6.48 -16.97
CA GLY A 275 10.18 5.99 -17.71
C GLY A 275 9.85 5.48 -19.10
N THR A 276 10.86 5.02 -19.82
CA THR A 276 10.68 4.32 -21.10
C THR A 276 11.11 2.87 -20.89
N GLY A 277 10.20 1.93 -21.21
CA GLY A 277 10.30 0.51 -20.95
C GLY A 277 9.60 0.10 -19.64
N ILE A 278 8.73 -0.92 -19.73
CA ILE A 278 7.99 -1.45 -18.58
C ILE A 278 8.94 -2.00 -17.50
N ASP A 279 9.85 -2.92 -17.88
CA ASP A 279 10.83 -3.53 -16.95
C ASP A 279 11.69 -2.46 -16.26
N ARG A 280 12.23 -1.52 -17.02
CA ARG A 280 13.05 -0.43 -16.47
C ARG A 280 12.25 0.41 -15.47
N THR A 281 11.04 0.81 -15.82
CA THR A 281 10.21 1.66 -14.94
C THR A 281 9.81 0.91 -13.66
N PHE A 282 9.53 -0.40 -13.75
CA PHE A 282 9.32 -1.26 -12.58
C PHE A 282 10.56 -1.35 -11.68
N ARG A 283 11.76 -1.50 -12.26
CA ARG A 283 13.01 -1.51 -11.50
C ARG A 283 13.25 -0.18 -10.79
N GLU A 284 12.98 0.94 -11.45
CA GLU A 284 13.07 2.27 -10.86
C GLU A 284 12.09 2.45 -9.69
N TRP A 285 10.85 1.98 -9.84
CA TRP A 285 9.87 1.95 -8.75
C TRP A 285 10.33 1.08 -7.57
N GLY A 286 10.80 -0.14 -7.84
CA GLY A 286 11.33 -1.03 -6.82
C GLY A 286 12.55 -0.44 -6.10
N GLN A 287 13.44 0.22 -6.85
CA GLN A 287 14.60 0.92 -6.29
C GLN A 287 14.17 2.08 -5.38
N ALA A 288 13.15 2.85 -5.74
CA ALA A 288 12.62 3.91 -4.88
C ALA A 288 12.13 3.36 -3.52
N LEU A 289 11.41 2.23 -3.54
CA LEU A 289 10.94 1.57 -2.32
C LEU A 289 12.10 1.06 -1.46
N LEU A 290 13.07 0.39 -2.08
CA LEU A 290 14.26 -0.13 -1.40
C LEU A 290 15.11 0.99 -0.80
N THR A 291 15.38 2.05 -1.56
CA THR A 291 16.12 3.23 -1.11
C THR A 291 15.42 3.90 0.07
N LYS A 292 14.09 4.04 0.03
CA LYS A 292 13.33 4.59 1.16
C LYS A 292 13.45 3.72 2.41
N ALA A 293 13.28 2.40 2.25
CA ALA A 293 13.38 1.42 3.33
C ALA A 293 14.82 1.20 3.83
N GLY A 294 15.84 1.72 3.13
CA GLY A 294 17.24 1.42 3.41
C GLY A 294 17.59 -0.05 3.16
N LYS A 295 16.86 -0.72 2.27
CA LYS A 295 17.02 -2.13 1.92
C LYS A 295 17.75 -2.25 0.58
N GLN A 296 18.39 -3.39 0.38
CA GLN A 296 18.96 -3.79 -0.90
C GLN A 296 18.10 -4.91 -1.51
N ILE A 297 18.23 -5.13 -2.81
CA ILE A 297 17.66 -6.33 -3.43
C ILE A 297 18.39 -7.53 -2.83
N PRO A 298 17.68 -8.48 -2.18
CA PRO A 298 18.33 -9.66 -1.64
C PRO A 298 18.90 -10.51 -2.79
N SER A 299 19.98 -11.23 -2.51
CA SER A 299 20.49 -12.20 -3.49
C SER A 299 19.45 -13.30 -3.71
N LYS A 300 19.32 -13.80 -4.94
CA LYS A 300 18.52 -15.02 -5.21
C LYS A 300 19.08 -16.28 -4.51
N TYR A 301 20.24 -16.15 -3.85
CA TYR A 301 20.87 -17.18 -3.05
C TYR A 301 20.92 -16.79 -1.56
N GLU A 302 20.22 -15.74 -1.16
CA GLU A 302 20.14 -15.27 0.21
C GLU A 302 19.11 -16.08 1.01
N GLY A 303 19.59 -16.87 1.97
CA GLY A 303 18.74 -17.75 2.76
C GLY A 303 18.26 -18.99 2.01
N ASP A 304 17.70 -19.93 2.76
CA ASP A 304 17.27 -21.22 2.20
C ASP A 304 15.96 -21.10 1.40
N THR A 305 15.10 -20.13 1.72
CA THR A 305 13.80 -19.90 1.08
C THR A 305 13.92 -19.34 -0.34
N MET A 306 15.00 -18.61 -0.64
CA MET A 306 15.28 -18.09 -1.99
C MET A 306 16.13 -19.06 -2.82
N LYS A 307 16.97 -19.86 -2.15
CA LYS A 307 17.97 -20.73 -2.80
C LYS A 307 17.43 -22.11 -3.16
N TYR A 308 16.47 -22.62 -2.39
CA TYR A 308 15.93 -23.98 -2.53
C TYR A 308 14.40 -23.94 -2.61
N PRO A 309 13.76 -24.98 -3.17
CA PRO A 309 12.31 -25.10 -3.14
C PRO A 309 11.77 -25.08 -1.70
N VAL A 310 10.66 -24.36 -1.49
CA VAL A 310 9.92 -24.33 -0.24
C VAL A 310 8.71 -25.25 -0.39
N TYR A 311 8.48 -26.12 0.60
CA TYR A 311 7.26 -26.90 0.67
C TYR A 311 6.15 -26.06 1.30
N TRP A 312 4.98 -26.01 0.68
CA TRP A 312 3.79 -25.33 1.22
C TRP A 312 2.56 -26.24 1.09
N ASP A 313 1.80 -26.33 2.18
CA ASP A 313 0.64 -27.18 2.38
C ASP A 313 -0.74 -26.49 2.24
N ASP A 314 -0.88 -25.63 1.24
CA ASP A 314 -2.12 -24.88 0.95
C ASP A 314 -3.37 -25.78 0.75
N TYR A 315 -4.58 -25.17 0.73
CA TYR A 315 -5.84 -25.75 0.26
C TYR A 315 -5.66 -26.41 -1.12
N GLY A 316 -5.49 -27.74 -1.11
CA GLY A 316 -5.18 -28.55 -2.29
C GLY A 316 -3.96 -29.47 -2.11
N ALA A 317 -3.18 -29.30 -1.03
CA ALA A 317 -2.18 -30.28 -0.64
C ALA A 317 -2.87 -31.59 -0.28
N TYR A 318 -2.54 -32.64 -1.04
CA TYR A 318 -3.18 -33.96 -1.01
C TYR A 318 -3.49 -34.44 0.42
N TYR A 319 -2.50 -34.37 1.31
CA TYR A 319 -2.60 -34.87 2.68
C TYR A 319 -3.48 -34.05 3.64
N ARG A 320 -3.74 -32.77 3.34
CA ARG A 320 -4.66 -31.94 4.12
C ARG A 320 -6.12 -32.25 3.79
N GLU A 321 -6.43 -32.54 2.53
CA GLU A 321 -7.81 -32.79 2.08
C GLU A 321 -8.22 -34.28 2.12
N HIS A 322 -7.27 -35.21 2.06
CA HIS A 322 -7.55 -36.65 1.88
C HIS A 322 -7.44 -37.49 3.16
N GLY A 323 -7.58 -36.86 4.35
CA GLY A 323 -7.67 -37.59 5.61
C GLY A 323 -6.45 -38.48 5.88
N PHE A 324 -5.27 -37.88 6.04
CA PHE A 324 -3.96 -38.55 6.19
C PHE A 324 -3.91 -39.81 7.08
N LYS A 325 -4.80 -39.92 8.08
CA LYS A 325 -4.93 -41.11 8.93
C LYS A 325 -5.41 -42.35 8.15
N GLU A 326 -6.26 -42.17 7.17
CA GLU A 326 -6.75 -43.22 6.27
C GLU A 326 -5.64 -43.74 5.34
N GLU A 327 -4.60 -42.93 5.13
CA GLU A 327 -3.42 -43.28 4.33
C GLU A 327 -2.25 -43.84 5.17
N GLY A 328 -2.48 -44.05 6.47
CA GLY A 328 -1.52 -44.69 7.37
C GLY A 328 -0.56 -43.75 8.10
N TYR A 329 -0.75 -42.43 8.00
CA TYR A 329 0.01 -41.46 8.79
C TYR A 329 -0.66 -41.22 10.15
N ASN A 330 0.09 -41.20 11.25
CA ASN A 330 -0.51 -41.01 12.58
C ASN A 330 -0.80 -39.53 12.87
N SER A 331 0.03 -38.65 12.31
CA SER A 331 0.01 -37.22 12.52
C SER A 331 0.40 -36.45 11.26
N TYR A 332 0.15 -35.15 11.25
CA TYR A 332 0.59 -34.27 10.17
C TYR A 332 2.11 -34.06 10.19
N GLU A 333 2.67 -34.06 11.39
CA GLU A 333 4.11 -34.11 11.64
C GLU A 333 4.80 -35.28 10.89
N ASP A 334 4.20 -36.48 10.89
CA ASP A 334 4.73 -37.65 10.17
C ASP A 334 4.80 -37.41 8.66
N ILE A 335 3.83 -36.70 8.10
CA ILE A 335 3.75 -36.40 6.67
C ILE A 335 4.89 -35.47 6.28
N ILE A 336 5.08 -34.37 7.02
CA ILE A 336 6.14 -33.40 6.74
C ILE A 336 7.52 -34.08 6.85
N LEU A 337 7.72 -34.93 7.86
CA LEU A 337 8.95 -35.70 8.01
C LEU A 337 9.14 -36.74 6.90
N GLY A 338 8.06 -37.40 6.46
CA GLY A 338 8.06 -38.32 5.32
C GLY A 338 8.50 -37.63 4.03
N ILE A 339 7.91 -36.47 3.72
CA ILE A 339 8.26 -35.63 2.58
C ILE A 339 9.73 -35.20 2.66
N ALA A 340 10.19 -34.74 3.83
CA ALA A 340 11.58 -34.34 4.04
C ALA A 340 12.56 -35.49 3.78
N LYS A 341 12.22 -36.69 4.25
CA LYS A 341 13.01 -37.90 4.07
C LYS A 341 13.06 -38.31 2.60
N GLU A 342 11.90 -38.41 1.94
CA GLU A 342 11.80 -38.80 0.52
C GLU A 342 12.54 -37.80 -0.38
N ALA A 343 12.35 -36.49 -0.16
CA ALA A 343 13.07 -35.45 -0.89
C ALA A 343 14.59 -35.66 -0.78
N LYS A 344 15.09 -35.92 0.44
CA LYS A 344 16.51 -36.19 0.68
C LYS A 344 17.00 -37.47 -0.02
N GLU A 345 16.21 -38.56 0.01
CA GLU A 345 16.54 -39.81 -0.69
C GLU A 345 16.64 -39.62 -2.21
N HIS A 346 15.86 -38.69 -2.77
CA HIS A 346 15.89 -38.32 -4.18
C HIS A 346 16.84 -37.15 -4.51
N GLY A 347 17.67 -36.71 -3.56
CA GLY A 347 18.67 -35.65 -3.77
C GLY A 347 18.09 -34.24 -3.87
N LEU A 348 16.82 -34.04 -3.48
CA LEU A 348 16.17 -32.74 -3.39
C LEU A 348 16.36 -32.17 -1.98
N ARG A 349 16.95 -30.98 -1.90
CA ARG A 349 16.95 -30.18 -0.66
C ARG A 349 15.75 -29.25 -0.65
N ILE A 350 14.89 -29.42 0.34
CA ILE A 350 13.84 -28.45 0.69
C ILE A 350 14.44 -27.38 1.59
N GLY A 351 14.24 -26.11 1.24
CA GLY A 351 14.81 -24.96 1.93
C GLY A 351 14.03 -24.51 3.15
N ALA A 352 12.71 -24.64 3.10
CA ALA A 352 11.83 -24.35 4.22
C ALA A 352 10.54 -25.16 4.09
N TYR A 353 9.86 -25.31 5.21
CA TYR A 353 8.55 -25.95 5.29
C TYR A 353 7.55 -24.92 5.80
N GLN A 354 6.64 -24.50 4.93
CA GLN A 354 5.52 -23.65 5.27
C GLN A 354 4.36 -24.54 5.72
N VAL A 355 3.94 -24.34 6.98
CA VAL A 355 2.80 -25.01 7.60
C VAL A 355 1.61 -24.06 7.70
N GLN A 356 0.46 -24.51 7.28
CA GLN A 356 -0.79 -23.78 7.30
C GLN A 356 -1.77 -24.44 8.26
N ASP A 357 -2.22 -23.69 9.27
CA ASP A 357 -3.31 -24.12 10.15
C ASP A 357 -4.56 -23.30 9.82
N SER A 358 -5.24 -23.67 8.74
CA SER A 358 -6.55 -23.13 8.37
C SER A 358 -7.61 -23.29 9.47
N ASP A 359 -7.45 -24.30 10.32
CA ASP A 359 -8.44 -24.66 11.34
C ASP A 359 -8.38 -23.71 12.53
N GLN A 360 -7.37 -22.83 12.61
CA GLN A 360 -7.34 -21.66 13.50
C GLN A 360 -8.59 -20.78 13.32
N LEU A 361 -9.18 -20.72 12.13
CA LEU A 361 -10.44 -20.00 11.88
C LEU A 361 -11.62 -20.57 12.68
N LEU A 362 -11.50 -21.81 13.17
CA LEU A 362 -12.55 -22.50 13.93
C LEU A 362 -12.44 -22.27 15.45
N TYR A 363 -11.35 -21.64 15.93
CA TYR A 363 -11.13 -21.39 17.36
C TYR A 363 -11.42 -19.94 17.73
N ASP A 364 -12.18 -19.75 18.81
CA ASP A 364 -12.62 -18.44 19.31
C ASP A 364 -11.53 -17.66 20.07
N GLN A 365 -10.49 -18.36 20.54
CA GLN A 365 -9.41 -17.78 21.35
C GLN A 365 -8.24 -17.22 20.53
N GLY A 366 -8.11 -17.60 19.24
CA GLY A 366 -7.07 -17.16 18.31
C GLY A 366 -5.64 -17.23 18.88
N LEU A 367 -5.41 -18.27 19.67
CA LEU A 367 -4.10 -18.64 20.15
C LEU A 367 -3.51 -19.62 19.12
N PHE A 368 -2.46 -19.20 18.43
CA PHE A 368 -1.63 -20.10 17.63
C PHE A 368 -0.86 -21.05 18.56
N GLU A 369 -1.51 -22.15 18.94
CA GLU A 369 -0.87 -23.34 19.47
C GLU A 369 -1.04 -24.46 18.45
N PRO A 370 0.04 -25.20 18.14
CA PRO A 370 -0.09 -26.35 17.27
C PRO A 370 -1.03 -27.37 17.89
N ARG A 371 -2.01 -27.81 17.11
CA ARG A 371 -2.93 -28.88 17.49
C ARG A 371 -2.16 -30.15 17.82
N LYS A 372 -2.30 -30.66 19.05
CA LYS A 372 -1.59 -31.86 19.52
C LYS A 372 -1.92 -33.12 18.72
N ASP A 373 -3.07 -33.19 18.07
CA ASP A 373 -3.43 -34.32 17.21
C ASP A 373 -2.79 -34.26 15.81
N LEU A 374 -2.33 -33.08 15.39
CA LEU A 374 -1.59 -32.87 14.13
C LEU A 374 -0.07 -32.82 14.35
N PHE A 375 0.35 -32.19 15.45
CA PHE A 375 1.73 -31.98 15.86
C PHE A 375 1.91 -32.46 17.32
N PRO A 376 1.93 -33.78 17.57
CA PRO A 376 1.98 -34.35 18.91
C PRO A 376 3.21 -33.92 19.72
N HIS A 377 4.32 -33.61 19.04
CA HIS A 377 5.54 -33.13 19.68
C HIS A 377 5.74 -31.61 19.55
N GLY A 378 4.85 -30.93 18.83
CA GLY A 378 4.84 -29.48 18.64
C GLY A 378 5.83 -28.97 17.58
N LEU A 379 5.64 -27.72 17.14
CA LEU A 379 6.42 -27.14 16.03
C LEU A 379 7.91 -26.95 16.33
N ALA A 380 8.27 -26.74 17.61
CA ALA A 380 9.68 -26.62 18.01
C ALA A 380 10.43 -27.94 17.78
N TRP A 381 9.83 -29.07 18.17
CA TRP A 381 10.39 -30.39 17.92
C TRP A 381 10.45 -30.69 16.43
N LEU A 382 9.39 -30.39 15.68
CA LEU A 382 9.36 -30.58 14.23
C LEU A 382 10.47 -29.78 13.53
N HIS A 383 10.66 -28.50 13.90
CA HIS A 383 11.74 -27.65 13.39
C HIS A 383 13.13 -28.27 13.66
N GLU A 384 13.34 -28.80 14.86
CA GLU A 384 14.58 -29.51 15.22
C GLU A 384 14.81 -30.76 14.36
N GLN A 385 13.76 -31.55 14.10
CA GLN A 385 13.87 -32.76 13.26
C GLN A 385 14.15 -32.44 11.79
N LEU A 386 13.52 -31.38 11.27
CA LEU A 386 13.70 -30.99 9.87
C LEU A 386 15.09 -30.37 9.62
N GLY A 387 15.63 -29.67 10.61
CA GLY A 387 16.90 -28.95 10.46
C GLY A 387 16.86 -27.85 9.38
N ALA A 388 15.66 -27.37 9.05
CA ALA A 388 15.38 -26.34 8.05
C ALA A 388 14.34 -25.36 8.62
N PRO A 389 14.34 -24.08 8.18
CA PRO A 389 13.33 -23.10 8.57
C PRO A 389 11.89 -23.62 8.46
N LEU A 390 11.10 -23.32 9.50
CA LEU A 390 9.66 -23.54 9.51
C LEU A 390 8.97 -22.17 9.36
N GLU A 391 8.10 -22.06 8.36
CA GLU A 391 7.28 -20.88 8.10
C GLU A 391 5.84 -21.20 8.47
N ALA A 392 5.10 -20.25 9.03
CA ALA A 392 3.70 -20.46 9.40
C ALA A 392 2.81 -19.44 8.71
N TYR A 393 1.76 -19.91 8.03
CA TYR A 393 0.70 -19.04 7.54
C TYR A 393 -0.39 -18.91 8.61
N ILE A 394 -0.46 -17.73 9.24
CA ILE A 394 -1.43 -17.40 10.29
C ILE A 394 -2.40 -16.36 9.72
N CYS A 395 -3.57 -16.83 9.28
CA CYS A 395 -4.55 -15.99 8.59
C CYS A 395 -5.37 -15.09 9.52
N TRP A 396 -5.35 -15.34 10.84
CA TRP A 396 -6.19 -14.63 11.80
C TRP A 396 -5.62 -14.69 13.23
N LEU A 397 -5.78 -13.60 13.98
CA LEU A 397 -5.51 -13.54 15.42
C LEU A 397 -6.80 -13.07 16.11
N ALA A 398 -7.19 -13.73 17.20
CA ALA A 398 -8.42 -13.34 17.89
C ALA A 398 -8.31 -11.93 18.49
N PRO A 399 -9.37 -11.11 18.39
CA PRO A 399 -9.43 -9.80 19.03
C PRO A 399 -9.19 -9.83 20.56
N ASN A 400 -9.51 -10.94 21.23
CA ASN A 400 -9.28 -11.12 22.66
C ASN A 400 -8.12 -12.09 22.98
N GLY A 401 -7.35 -12.47 21.96
CA GLY A 401 -6.28 -13.44 22.06
C GLY A 401 -5.14 -12.95 22.97
N PRO A 402 -4.37 -13.86 23.58
CA PRO A 402 -3.28 -13.51 24.49
C PRO A 402 -2.17 -12.70 23.82
N TYR A 403 -2.05 -12.77 22.50
CA TYR A 403 -1.10 -11.96 21.72
C TYR A 403 -1.44 -10.46 21.78
N ARG A 404 -2.72 -10.07 21.72
CA ARG A 404 -3.16 -8.66 21.86
C ARG A 404 -2.91 -8.05 23.23
N LYS A 405 -2.74 -8.88 24.25
CA LYS A 405 -2.31 -8.43 25.60
C LYS A 405 -0.81 -8.15 25.67
N LYS A 406 -0.03 -8.69 24.73
CA LYS A 406 1.44 -8.70 24.76
C LYS A 406 2.08 -7.76 23.73
N TYR A 407 1.43 -7.56 22.59
CA TYR A 407 1.91 -6.72 21.50
C TYR A 407 0.86 -5.64 21.15
N PRO A 408 1.27 -4.47 20.65
CA PRO A 408 0.34 -3.46 20.14
C PRO A 408 -0.30 -3.93 18.82
N TYR A 409 -1.62 -3.70 18.68
CA TYR A 409 -2.40 -4.03 17.49
C TYR A 409 -3.24 -2.83 17.06
N TRP A 410 -3.63 -2.78 15.78
CA TRP A 410 -4.66 -1.87 15.31
C TRP A 410 -6.01 -2.58 15.44
N GLU A 411 -7.03 -1.87 15.94
CA GLU A 411 -8.38 -2.42 16.03
C GLU A 411 -9.20 -1.84 14.88
N SER A 412 -9.60 -2.68 13.92
CA SER A 412 -10.63 -2.31 12.95
C SER A 412 -12.02 -2.56 13.58
N PRO A 413 -13.00 -1.66 13.40
CA PRO A 413 -14.38 -1.90 13.82
C PRO A 413 -14.92 -3.19 13.20
N LYS A 414 -15.84 -3.88 13.90
CA LYS A 414 -16.59 -5.01 13.33
C LYS A 414 -17.39 -4.56 12.10
N GLY A 415 -16.82 -4.76 10.92
CA GLY A 415 -17.47 -4.59 9.62
C GLY A 415 -17.41 -5.89 8.81
N SER A 416 -18.29 -6.03 7.82
CA SER A 416 -18.25 -7.16 6.88
C SER A 416 -17.00 -7.04 5.99
N VAL A 417 -15.88 -7.61 6.44
CA VAL A 417 -14.73 -7.85 5.58
C VAL A 417 -15.16 -8.97 4.61
N LEU A 418 -15.38 -8.61 3.34
CA LEU A 418 -15.59 -9.60 2.29
C LEU A 418 -14.34 -10.48 2.20
N GLY A 419 -14.55 -11.79 2.21
CA GLY A 419 -13.49 -12.79 2.32
C GLY A 419 -12.28 -12.55 1.41
N ALA A 420 -11.11 -12.92 1.94
CA ALA A 420 -9.80 -12.93 1.29
C ALA A 420 -9.00 -11.61 1.21
N SER A 421 -9.41 -10.52 1.86
CA SER A 421 -8.48 -9.39 2.11
C SER A 421 -7.73 -9.59 3.43
N MET A 422 -6.41 -9.77 3.37
CA MET A 422 -5.55 -9.61 4.55
C MET A 422 -5.58 -8.14 4.98
N GLY A 423 -6.45 -7.81 5.92
CA GLY A 423 -6.65 -6.44 6.41
C GLY A 423 -6.91 -6.32 7.91
N ASP A 424 -6.91 -7.43 8.65
CA ASP A 424 -6.89 -7.38 10.11
C ASP A 424 -5.46 -7.61 10.60
N VAL A 425 -4.76 -6.52 10.92
CA VAL A 425 -3.58 -6.55 11.81
C VAL A 425 -3.85 -5.66 13.00
#